data_AF-A0A835WXS6-F1
#
_entry.id   AF-A0A835WXS6-F1
#
_cell.length_a   1.000
_cell.length_b   1.000
_cell.length_c   1.000
_cell.angle_alpha   90.00
_cell.angle_beta   90.00
_cell.angle_gamma   90.00
#
_symmetry.space_group_name_H-M   'P 1'
#
loop_
_entity.id
_entity.type
_entity.pdbx_description
1 polymer ?
#
loop_
_entity_poly.entity_id
_entity_poly.type
_entity_poly.pdbx_seq_one_letter_code
_entity_poly.pdbx_strand_id
1 'polypeptide(L)'
;MIVELKQATVKENVQGEFELATLEPHFYVRLLSYMKKLPKDDFDKVESMLNSLVRKRQGKIIHLADSSKLTADLSKKLTIEEKLFYEKIYNTSTDFKKQILGDHK
;
A
#
# COMPACT_ATOMS: atom_id res chain seq x y z
N MET A 1 -17.19 -6.67 1.39
CA MET A 1 -16.11 -6.41 0.40
C MET A 1 -16.28 -5.15 -0.45
N ILE A 2 -17.29 -4.99 -1.32
CA ILE A 2 -17.39 -3.76 -2.15
C ILE A 2 -17.52 -2.48 -1.29
N VAL A 3 -18.37 -2.53 -0.25
CA VAL A 3 -18.53 -1.40 0.69
C VAL A 3 -17.21 -1.11 1.42
N GLU A 4 -16.51 -2.14 1.88
CA GLU A 4 -15.19 -2.01 2.52
C GLU A 4 -14.16 -1.37 1.58
N LEU A 5 -14.12 -1.77 0.31
CA LEU A 5 -13.25 -1.16 -0.69
C LEU A 5 -13.58 0.32 -0.89
N LYS A 6 -14.87 0.67 -1.02
CA LYS A 6 -15.29 2.08 -1.10
C LYS A 6 -14.84 2.88 0.12
N GLN A 7 -15.06 2.34 1.31
CA GLN A 7 -14.66 3.00 2.56
C GLN A 7 -13.14 3.16 2.65
N ALA A 8 -12.37 2.13 2.25
CA ALA A 8 -10.92 2.20 2.18
C ALA A 8 -10.46 3.31 1.22
N THR A 9 -11.04 3.39 0.01
CA THR A 9 -10.73 4.46 -0.96
C THR A 9 -11.07 5.85 -0.41
N VAL A 10 -12.23 6.01 0.23
CA VAL A 10 -12.62 7.31 0.83
C VAL A 10 -11.65 7.70 1.94
N LYS A 11 -11.33 6.78 2.85
CA LYS A 11 -10.37 7.03 3.94
C LYS A 11 -8.98 7.39 3.39
N GLU A 12 -8.52 6.67 2.37
CA GLU A 12 -7.25 6.95 1.72
C GLU A 12 -7.24 8.33 1.04
N ASN A 13 -8.40 8.76 0.53
CA ASN A 13 -8.55 10.04 -0.13
C ASN A 13 -8.53 11.24 0.80
N VAL A 14 -9.01 11.10 2.03
CA VAL A 14 -9.00 12.18 3.03
C VAL A 14 -7.69 12.26 3.80
N GLN A 15 -6.90 11.19 3.83
CA GLN A 15 -5.56 11.18 4.43
C GLN A 15 -4.58 12.02 3.61
N GLY A 16 -3.70 12.73 4.31
CA GLY A 16 -2.64 13.54 3.70
C GLY A 16 -1.72 12.73 2.79
N GLU A 17 -0.92 13.43 2.00
CA GLU A 17 0.02 12.83 1.04
C GLU A 17 1.05 11.91 1.72
N PHE A 18 1.36 12.18 2.98
CA PHE A 18 2.34 11.43 3.79
C PHE A 18 1.69 10.50 4.82
N GLU A 19 0.39 10.27 4.74
CA GLU A 19 -0.33 9.44 5.69
C GLU A 19 -1.11 8.34 4.96
N LEU A 20 -1.12 7.14 5.56
CA LEU A 20 -1.83 5.98 5.03
C LEU A 20 -3.06 5.67 5.88
N ALA A 21 -4.20 5.47 5.24
CA ALA A 21 -5.33 4.89 5.94
C ALA A 21 -4.98 3.47 6.42
N THR A 22 -5.54 3.06 7.55
CA THR A 22 -5.35 1.69 8.04
C THR A 22 -6.08 0.70 7.14
N LEU A 23 -5.35 -0.25 6.56
CA LEU A 23 -5.90 -1.46 5.97
C LEU A 23 -5.62 -2.67 6.86
N GLU A 24 -6.57 -3.60 6.88
CA GLU A 24 -6.41 -4.88 7.57
C GLU A 24 -5.31 -5.72 6.86
N PRO A 25 -4.45 -6.45 7.60
CA PRO A 25 -3.33 -7.20 7.03
C PRO A 25 -3.66 -8.07 5.81
N HIS A 26 -4.83 -8.69 5.76
CA HIS A 26 -5.27 -9.60 4.68
C HIS A 26 -6.29 -8.98 3.72
N PHE A 27 -6.43 -7.64 3.72
CA PHE A 27 -7.44 -6.93 2.93
C PHE A 27 -7.45 -7.33 1.44
N TYR A 28 -6.28 -7.34 0.78
CA TYR A 28 -6.20 -7.68 -0.64
C TYR A 28 -6.51 -9.15 -0.91
N VAL A 29 -5.99 -10.09 -0.11
CA VAL A 29 -6.30 -11.52 -0.25
C VAL A 29 -7.81 -11.79 -0.13
N ARG A 30 -8.48 -11.18 0.86
CA ARG A 30 -9.93 -11.31 1.03
C ARG A 30 -10.70 -10.71 -0.13
N LEU A 31 -10.26 -9.56 -0.65
CA LEU A 31 -10.88 -8.89 -1.78
C LEU A 31 -10.75 -9.71 -3.07
N LEU A 32 -9.55 -10.22 -3.37
CA LEU A 32 -9.32 -11.09 -4.53
C LEU A 32 -10.16 -12.37 -4.46
N SER A 33 -10.26 -12.97 -3.26
CA SER A 33 -11.09 -14.17 -3.04
C SER A 33 -12.58 -13.89 -3.26
N TYR A 34 -13.04 -12.68 -2.92
CA TYR A 34 -14.39 -12.22 -3.22
C TYR A 34 -14.60 -11.95 -4.72
N MET A 35 -13.66 -11.27 -5.38
CA MET A 35 -13.73 -10.94 -6.79
C MET A 35 -13.87 -12.18 -7.68
N LYS A 36 -13.21 -13.30 -7.33
CA LYS A 36 -13.33 -14.59 -8.05
C LYS A 36 -14.76 -15.13 -8.17
N LYS A 37 -15.68 -14.66 -7.33
CA LYS A 37 -17.09 -15.10 -7.29
C LYS A 37 -18.04 -14.14 -8.02
N LEU A 38 -17.52 -13.04 -8.56
CA LEU A 38 -18.34 -12.02 -9.21
C LEU A 38 -18.61 -12.36 -10.68
N PRO A 39 -19.78 -11.95 -11.21
CA PRO A 39 -19.97 -11.83 -12.64
C PRO A 39 -18.92 -10.90 -13.26
N LYS A 40 -18.60 -11.09 -14.54
CA LYS A 40 -17.54 -10.35 -15.25
C LYS A 40 -17.70 -8.83 -15.13
N ASP A 41 -18.89 -8.31 -15.34
CA ASP A 41 -19.16 -6.86 -15.29
C ASP A 41 -18.89 -6.26 -13.90
N ASP A 42 -19.18 -7.00 -12.83
CA ASP A 42 -18.94 -6.54 -11.46
C ASP A 42 -17.46 -6.73 -11.07
N PHE A 43 -16.82 -7.79 -11.56
CA PHE A 43 -15.38 -7.98 -11.43
C PHE A 43 -14.62 -6.77 -11.98
N ASP A 44 -14.91 -6.35 -13.21
CA ASP A 44 -14.19 -5.27 -13.90
C ASP A 44 -14.36 -3.94 -13.17
N LYS A 45 -15.55 -3.67 -12.62
CA LYS A 45 -15.81 -2.49 -11.77
C LYS A 45 -14.99 -2.51 -10.50
N VAL A 46 -14.98 -3.64 -9.79
CA VAL A 46 -14.24 -3.78 -8.52
C VAL A 46 -12.73 -3.74 -8.77
N GLU A 47 -12.25 -4.33 -9.87
CA GLU A 47 -10.84 -4.28 -10.28
C GLU A 47 -10.38 -2.85 -10.55
N SER A 48 -11.18 -2.06 -11.27
CA SER A 48 -10.89 -0.64 -11.52
C SER A 48 -10.77 0.16 -10.20
N MET A 49 -11.69 -0.06 -9.26
CA MET A 49 -11.63 0.58 -7.94
C MET A 49 -10.40 0.15 -7.12
N LEU A 50 -10.08 -1.15 -7.14
CA LEU A 50 -8.91 -1.69 -6.48
C LEU A 50 -7.62 -1.08 -7.04
N ASN A 51 -7.49 -1.02 -8.37
CA ASN A 51 -6.35 -0.42 -9.04
C ASN A 51 -6.15 1.05 -8.64
N SER A 52 -7.24 1.81 -8.49
CA SER A 52 -7.17 3.19 -8.01
C SER A 52 -6.62 3.29 -6.58
N LEU A 53 -7.13 2.46 -5.66
CA LEU A 53 -6.65 2.40 -4.27
C LEU A 53 -5.17 2.01 -4.22
N VAL A 54 -4.78 0.96 -4.94
CA VAL A 54 -3.39 0.46 -4.98
C VAL A 54 -2.45 1.53 -5.48
N ARG A 55 -2.76 2.21 -6.61
CA ARG A 55 -1.90 3.26 -7.16
C ARG A 55 -1.67 4.40 -6.16
N LYS A 56 -2.74 4.84 -5.49
CA LYS A 56 -2.64 5.92 -4.49
C LYS A 56 -1.76 5.51 -3.31
N ARG A 57 -2.00 4.33 -2.74
CA ARG A 57 -1.21 3.82 -1.62
C ARG A 57 0.23 3.54 -2.00
N GLN A 58 0.48 3.00 -3.19
CA GLN A 58 1.82 2.74 -3.69
C GLN A 58 2.67 4.01 -3.74
N GLY A 59 2.13 5.12 -4.24
CA GLY A 59 2.85 6.40 -4.25
C GLY A 59 3.26 6.87 -2.85
N LYS A 60 2.32 6.80 -1.90
CA LYS A 60 2.59 7.17 -0.50
C LYS A 60 3.60 6.24 0.18
N ILE A 61 3.49 4.92 -0.06
CA ILE A 61 4.42 3.92 0.47
C ILE A 61 5.83 4.17 -0.04
N ILE A 62 6.00 4.45 -1.34
CA ILE A 62 7.32 4.76 -1.92
C ILE A 62 7.93 5.96 -1.20
N HIS A 63 7.17 7.04 -1.03
CA HIS A 63 7.66 8.24 -0.35
C HIS A 63 8.04 7.98 1.12
N LEU A 64 7.19 7.25 1.85
CA LEU A 64 7.44 6.92 3.25
C LEU A 64 8.63 5.96 3.43
N ALA A 65 8.81 5.01 2.51
CA ALA A 65 9.91 4.06 2.53
C ALA A 65 11.24 4.70 2.11
N ASP A 66 11.23 5.73 1.27
CA ASP A 66 12.45 6.48 0.95
C ASP A 66 12.94 7.30 2.16
N SER A 67 12.03 7.82 2.97
CA SER A 67 12.34 8.72 4.07
C SER A 67 12.74 8.03 5.38
N SER A 68 12.19 6.85 5.69
CA SER A 68 12.43 6.20 6.99
C SER A 68 12.27 4.68 6.97
N LYS A 69 12.80 4.01 8.00
CA LYS A 69 12.60 2.57 8.22
C LYS A 69 11.17 2.32 8.71
N LEU A 70 10.62 1.14 8.39
CA LEU A 70 9.27 0.75 8.79
C LEU A 70 9.11 0.79 10.31
N THR A 71 8.25 1.67 10.80
CA THR A 71 7.92 1.80 12.23
C THR A 71 6.78 0.86 12.63
N ALA A 72 6.65 0.59 13.93
CA ALA A 72 5.55 -0.23 14.44
C ALA A 72 4.16 0.40 14.19
N ASP A 73 4.05 1.73 14.25
CA ASP A 73 2.79 2.43 13.94
C ASP A 73 2.43 2.31 12.46
N LEU A 74 3.39 2.55 11.58
CA LEU A 74 3.17 2.44 10.14
C LEU A 74 2.86 1.00 9.72
N SER A 75 3.56 0.01 10.30
CA SER A 75 3.30 -1.41 10.04
C SER A 75 1.86 -1.83 10.38
N LYS A 76 1.19 -1.19 11.34
CA LYS A 76 -0.22 -1.49 11.65
C LYS A 76 -1.19 -1.00 10.57
N LYS A 77 -0.78 -0.08 9.70
CA LYS A 77 -1.60 0.53 8.64
C LYS A 77 -1.48 -0.18 7.29
N LEU A 78 -0.53 -1.11 7.16
CA LEU A 78 -0.17 -1.78 5.92
C LEU A 78 -0.71 -3.21 5.86
N THR A 79 -1.08 -3.65 4.66
CA THR A 79 -1.30 -5.07 4.38
C THR A 79 0.01 -5.87 4.38
N ILE A 80 -0.06 -7.20 4.33
CA ILE A 80 1.14 -8.05 4.25
C ILE A 80 1.96 -7.73 2.99
N GLU A 81 1.29 -7.59 1.84
CA GLU A 81 1.92 -7.28 0.56
C GLU A 81 2.61 -5.91 0.59
N GLU A 82 1.98 -4.93 1.23
CA GLU A 82 2.50 -3.57 1.34
C GLU A 82 3.72 -3.47 2.28
N LYS A 83 3.78 -4.28 3.34
CA LYS A 83 4.96 -4.36 4.21
C LYS A 83 6.19 -4.85 3.46
N LEU A 84 6.02 -5.93 2.69
CA LEU A 84 7.08 -6.49 1.85
C LEU A 84 7.54 -5.47 0.79
N PHE A 85 6.58 -4.76 0.18
CA PHE A 85 6.89 -3.71 -0.77
C PHE A 85 7.66 -2.55 -0.11
N TYR A 86 7.22 -2.09 1.06
CA TYR A 86 7.88 -1.03 1.83
C TYR A 86 9.34 -1.38 2.13
N GLU A 87 9.60 -2.56 2.70
CA GLU A 87 10.95 -3.00 3.06
C GLU A 87 11.87 -3.07 1.84
N LYS A 88 11.36 -3.55 0.70
CA LYS A 88 12.11 -3.59 -0.55
C LYS A 88 12.53 -2.19 -1.00
N ILE A 89 11.61 -1.21 -0.96
CA ILE A 89 11.91 0.17 -1.35
C ILE A 89 12.90 0.80 -0.37
N TYR A 90 12.72 0.62 0.94
CA TYR A 90 13.62 1.17 1.95
C TYR A 90 15.06 0.66 1.77
N ASN A 91 15.23 -0.65 1.58
CA ASN A 91 16.56 -1.23 1.35
C ASN A 91 17.17 -0.70 0.04
N THR A 92 16.38 -0.64 -1.03
CA THR A 92 16.84 -0.12 -2.33
C THR A 92 17.27 1.34 -2.23
N SER A 93 16.49 2.18 -1.54
CA SER A 93 16.81 3.59 -1.30
C SER A 93 18.07 3.74 -0.45
N THR A 94 18.20 2.92 0.59
CA THR A 94 19.38 2.92 1.48
C THR A 94 20.64 2.54 0.71
N ASP A 95 20.59 1.49 -0.11
CA ASP A 95 21.72 1.04 -0.92
C ASP A 95 22.12 2.10 -1.96
N PHE A 96 21.14 2.73 -2.62
CA PHE A 96 21.40 3.85 -3.52
C PHE A 96 22.07 5.03 -2.82
N LYS A 97 21.59 5.42 -1.63
CA LYS A 97 22.18 6.50 -0.83
C LYS A 97 23.62 6.18 -0.43
N LYS A 98 23.92 4.94 -0.04
CA LYS A 98 25.29 4.49 0.28
C LYS A 98 26.22 4.53 -0.93
N GLN A 99 25.73 4.21 -2.13
CA GLN A 99 26.54 4.32 -3.36
C GLN A 99 26.98 5.76 -3.65
N ILE A 100 26.18 6.75 -3.26
CA ILE A 100 26.45 8.17 -3.51
C ILE A 100 27.25 8.80 -2.37
N LEU A 101 26.84 8.57 -1.12
CA LEU A 101 27.39 9.23 0.07
C LEU A 101 28.57 8.47 0.68
N GLY A 102 28.76 7.20 0.29
CA GLY A 102 29.68 6.27 0.94
C GLY A 102 29.09 5.68 2.23
N ASP A 103 29.75 4.64 2.75
CA ASP A 103 29.47 4.15 4.11
C ASP A 103 30.11 5.12 5.11
N HIS A 104 29.32 6.01 5.71
CA HIS A 104 29.74 6.68 6.93
C HIS A 104 29.81 5.62 8.05
N LYS A 105 31.01 5.05 8.24
CA LYS A 105 31.40 4.33 9.46
C LYS A 105 31.71 5.30 10.58
#